data_AF-A0AAN7Q8B2-F1
#
_entry.id   AF-A0AAN7Q8B2-F1
#
_cell.length_a   1.000
_cell.length_b   1.000
_cell.length_c   1.000
_cell.angle_alpha   90.00
_cell.angle_beta   90.00
_cell.angle_gamma   90.00
#
_symmetry.space_group_name_H-M   'P 1'
#
loop_
_entity.id
_entity.type
_entity.pdbx_description
1 polymer ?
#
loop_
_entity_poly.entity_id
_entity_poly.type
_entity_poly.pdbx_seq_one_letter_code
_entity_poly.pdbx_strand_id
1 'polypeptide(L)'
;MAFAVVAFDEEKESYSEVPVSWLTKNNTMCWWPKFKTPSNYMIRGVQPNPSSWILCKVKVEGFYPTLEKARKMAQDRDYTSSEENIRKRKRRRYSDIEYQDSTSGEEHSTTRSVTPPPQMIEGTLTVTDFNNMPFIMRTCEKKLPLCNITNINEFEEFISDNEKHNIFVNFISTIGGREVKNNIHRCLKTIFTNDVATKCSWLGQRGNFCVYDLASTTTVKDVMQSTYTITQKQFEVICSEWFQLAKLRITPKQSQNQAIQL
;
A
#
# COMPACT_ATOMS: atom_id res chain seq x y z
N MET A 1 -10.28 -18.01 7.73
CA MET A 1 -9.08 -18.37 6.95
C MET A 1 -7.96 -18.62 7.92
N ALA A 2 -7.23 -19.75 7.82
CA ALA A 2 -6.12 -20.08 8.70
C ALA A 2 -4.77 -19.71 8.05
N PHE A 3 -3.76 -19.47 8.89
CA PHE A 3 -2.43 -19.05 8.48
C PHE A 3 -1.38 -20.00 9.05
N ALA A 4 -0.23 -20.09 8.39
CA ALA A 4 0.94 -20.83 8.83
C ALA A 4 2.14 -19.89 8.91
N VAL A 5 3.07 -20.16 9.82
CA VAL A 5 4.40 -19.55 9.81
C VAL A 5 5.34 -20.54 9.14
N VAL A 6 6.06 -20.07 8.13
CA VAL A 6 7.00 -20.87 7.33
C VAL A 6 8.39 -20.29 7.39
N ALA A 7 9.40 -21.16 7.42
CA ALA A 7 10.79 -20.81 7.20
C ALA A 7 11.20 -21.22 5.78
N PHE A 8 11.90 -20.34 5.06
CA PHE A 8 12.40 -20.62 3.72
C PHE A 8 13.78 -21.29 3.78
N ASP A 9 13.96 -22.40 3.05
CA ASP A 9 15.22 -23.17 3.08
C ASP A 9 16.44 -22.41 2.52
N GLU A 10 16.23 -21.37 1.71
CA GLU A 10 17.29 -20.68 0.97
C GLU A 10 18.03 -19.60 1.80
N GLU A 11 17.49 -19.17 2.94
CA GLU A 11 18.13 -18.22 3.85
C GLU A 11 17.83 -18.60 5.31
N LYS A 12 18.87 -18.97 6.08
CA LYS A 12 18.73 -19.26 7.50
C LYS A 12 18.15 -18.03 8.21
N GLU A 13 17.04 -18.23 8.92
CA GLU A 13 16.31 -17.23 9.74
C GLU A 13 15.32 -16.31 9.01
N SER A 14 14.93 -16.60 7.77
CA SER A 14 13.82 -15.90 7.11
C SER A 14 12.48 -16.61 7.34
N TYR A 15 11.67 -16.06 8.24
CA TYR A 15 10.31 -16.53 8.54
C TYR A 15 9.25 -15.62 7.90
N SER A 16 8.10 -16.18 7.54
CA SER A 16 6.96 -15.40 7.08
C SER A 16 5.64 -16.07 7.41
N GLU A 17 4.60 -15.27 7.64
CA GLU A 17 3.24 -15.75 7.67
C GLU A 17 2.69 -16.00 6.26
N VAL A 18 1.98 -17.10 6.04
CA VAL A 18 1.32 -17.43 4.76
C VAL A 18 -0.07 -18.02 5.01
N PRO A 19 -1.04 -17.84 4.09
CA PRO A 19 -2.28 -18.58 4.14
C PRO A 19 -2.05 -20.09 3.98
N VAL A 20 -2.80 -20.89 4.72
CA VAL A 20 -2.72 -22.37 4.58
C VAL A 20 -3.08 -22.81 3.16
N SER A 21 -3.92 -22.05 2.45
CA SER A 21 -4.27 -22.32 1.05
C SER A 21 -3.11 -22.18 0.06
N TRP A 22 -1.99 -21.58 0.46
CA TRP A 22 -0.80 -21.46 -0.38
C TRP A 22 0.20 -22.61 -0.17
N LEU A 23 -0.03 -23.46 0.83
CA LEU A 23 0.78 -24.64 1.07
C LEU A 23 0.35 -25.79 0.15
N THR A 24 1.32 -26.61 -0.25
CA THR A 24 1.04 -27.90 -0.89
C THR A 24 0.47 -28.90 0.12
N LYS A 25 -0.20 -29.95 -0.36
CA LYS A 25 -0.83 -30.98 0.48
C LYS A 25 0.12 -31.65 1.49
N ASN A 26 1.41 -31.69 1.18
CA ASN A 26 2.47 -32.26 2.01
C ASN A 26 3.18 -31.23 2.91
N ASN A 27 2.78 -29.95 2.89
CA ASN A 27 3.34 -28.86 3.71
C ASN A 27 4.86 -28.63 3.57
N THR A 28 5.50 -29.14 2.52
CA THR A 28 6.94 -28.96 2.26
C THR A 28 7.24 -27.83 1.28
N MET A 29 6.19 -27.30 0.63
CA MET A 29 6.30 -26.28 -0.40
C MET A 29 5.20 -25.23 -0.21
N CYS A 30 5.55 -23.97 -0.49
CA CYS A 30 4.63 -22.83 -0.45
C CYS A 30 4.66 -22.09 -1.78
N TRP A 31 3.49 -21.70 -2.25
CA TRP A 31 3.40 -20.76 -3.36
C TRP A 31 3.73 -19.33 -2.90
N TRP A 32 4.55 -18.63 -3.68
CA TRP A 32 5.01 -17.28 -3.38
C TRP A 32 5.01 -16.38 -4.63
N PRO A 33 4.53 -15.13 -4.55
CA PRO A 33 4.51 -14.22 -5.69
C PRO A 33 5.92 -13.70 -6.04
N LYS A 34 6.32 -13.77 -7.32
CA LYS A 34 7.67 -13.37 -7.80
C LYS A 34 7.98 -11.87 -7.68
N PHE A 35 6.97 -11.00 -7.85
CA PHE A 35 7.19 -9.58 -8.14
C PHE A 35 6.34 -8.62 -7.30
N LYS A 36 5.64 -9.12 -6.27
CA LYS A 36 4.71 -8.32 -5.45
C LYS A 36 4.79 -8.73 -3.98
N THR A 37 4.51 -7.80 -3.08
CA THR A 37 4.42 -8.09 -1.64
C THR A 37 3.28 -9.08 -1.37
N PRO A 38 3.52 -10.17 -0.64
CA PRO A 38 2.54 -11.25 -0.49
C PRO A 38 1.35 -10.82 0.38
N SER A 39 1.52 -9.83 1.25
CA SER A 39 0.49 -9.35 2.20
C SER A 39 -0.85 -8.98 1.55
N ASN A 40 -0.82 -8.32 0.39
CA ASN A 40 -2.05 -7.94 -0.34
C ASN A 40 -2.81 -9.17 -0.86
N TYR A 41 -2.11 -10.23 -1.26
CA TYR A 41 -2.74 -11.47 -1.70
C TYR A 41 -3.32 -12.25 -0.53
N MET A 42 -2.68 -12.21 0.65
CA MET A 42 -3.19 -12.84 1.87
C MET A 42 -4.49 -12.19 2.34
N ILE A 43 -4.55 -10.85 2.34
CA ILE A 43 -5.73 -10.08 2.75
C ILE A 43 -6.91 -10.35 1.81
N ARG A 44 -6.64 -10.44 0.49
CA ARG A 44 -7.66 -10.69 -0.54
C ARG A 44 -8.01 -12.17 -0.71
N GLY A 45 -7.37 -13.08 0.03
CA GLY A 45 -7.60 -14.52 -0.05
C GLY A 45 -7.35 -15.12 -1.44
N VAL A 46 -6.43 -14.54 -2.21
CA VAL A 46 -6.17 -14.94 -3.60
C VAL A 46 -5.51 -16.32 -3.64
N GLN A 47 -5.99 -17.18 -4.53
CA GLN A 47 -5.38 -18.50 -4.75
C GLN A 47 -4.11 -18.40 -5.59
N PRO A 48 -3.12 -19.28 -5.36
CA PRO A 48 -1.88 -19.29 -6.14
C PRO A 48 -2.11 -19.47 -7.64
N ASN A 49 -1.38 -18.70 -8.45
CA ASN A 49 -1.42 -18.84 -9.90
C ASN A 49 -0.07 -19.40 -10.42
N PRO A 50 -0.04 -20.63 -10.99
CA PRO A 50 1.18 -21.27 -11.48
C PRO A 50 1.97 -20.46 -12.52
N SER A 51 1.33 -19.57 -13.28
CA SER A 51 1.99 -18.76 -14.31
C SER A 51 2.70 -17.52 -13.76
N SER A 52 2.37 -17.06 -12.54
CA SER A 52 2.92 -15.82 -11.96
C SER A 52 3.56 -16.00 -10.58
N TRP A 53 3.37 -17.16 -9.94
CA TRP A 53 3.90 -17.48 -8.61
C TRP A 53 4.96 -18.56 -8.73
N ILE A 54 5.92 -18.57 -7.80
CA ILE A 54 6.91 -19.64 -7.64
C ILE A 54 6.51 -20.57 -6.53
N LEU A 55 7.03 -21.79 -6.61
CA LEU A 55 6.97 -22.75 -5.53
C LEU A 55 8.29 -22.71 -4.77
N CYS A 56 8.25 -22.33 -3.50
CA CYS A 56 9.40 -22.24 -2.62
C CYS A 56 9.39 -23.42 -1.64
N LYS A 57 10.57 -24.01 -1.38
CA LYS A 57 10.73 -25.00 -0.31
C LYS A 57 10.60 -24.31 1.04
N VAL A 58 9.75 -24.88 1.89
CA VAL A 58 9.50 -24.33 3.21
C VAL A 58 9.42 -25.41 4.27
N LYS A 59 9.76 -25.01 5.50
CA LYS A 59 9.44 -25.75 6.71
C LYS A 59 8.34 -25.03 7.49
N VAL A 60 7.22 -25.71 7.73
CA VAL A 60 6.11 -25.15 8.53
C VAL A 60 6.47 -25.23 10.01
N GLU A 61 6.47 -24.09 10.69
CA GLU A 61 6.78 -23.96 12.12
C GLU A 61 5.50 -23.97 12.99
N GLY A 62 4.35 -23.55 12.46
CA GLY A 62 3.09 -23.59 13.20
C GLY A 62 1.90 -23.05 12.43
N PHE A 63 0.69 -23.34 12.93
CA PHE A 63 -0.59 -22.89 12.38
C PHE A 63 -1.33 -21.95 13.35
N TYR A 64 -1.97 -20.92 12.80
CA TYR A 64 -2.60 -19.86 13.56
C TYR A 64 -3.96 -19.48 12.96
N PRO A 65 -4.95 -19.17 13.82
CA PRO A 65 -6.31 -18.85 13.37
C PRO A 65 -6.44 -17.46 12.76
N THR A 66 -5.51 -16.54 13.05
CA THR A 66 -5.53 -15.16 12.54
C THR A 66 -4.18 -14.77 11.95
N LEU A 67 -4.23 -13.91 10.94
CA LEU A 67 -3.05 -13.35 10.28
C LEU A 67 -2.16 -12.60 11.27
N GLU A 68 -2.77 -11.86 12.20
CA GLU A 68 -2.04 -11.08 13.20
C GLU A 68 -1.27 -11.96 14.18
N LYS A 69 -1.84 -13.10 14.63
CA LYS A 69 -1.12 -14.05 15.49
C LYS A 69 0.04 -14.69 14.72
N ALA A 70 -0.19 -15.10 13.47
CA ALA A 70 0.88 -15.65 12.62
C ALA A 70 2.02 -14.65 12.39
N ARG A 71 1.70 -13.39 12.10
CA ARG A 71 2.69 -12.32 11.88
C ARG A 71 3.56 -12.06 13.10
N LYS A 72 2.96 -11.99 14.29
CA LYS A 72 3.71 -11.81 15.54
C LYS A 72 4.68 -12.98 15.77
N MET A 73 4.22 -14.21 15.54
CA MET A 73 5.06 -15.41 15.67
C MET A 73 6.14 -15.52 14.60
N ALA A 74 5.95 -14.95 13.41
CA ALA A 74 6.98 -14.88 12.37
C ALA A 74 8.07 -13.84 12.69
N GLN A 75 7.73 -12.79 13.44
CA GLN A 75 8.67 -11.73 13.84
C GLN A 75 9.46 -12.09 15.11
N ASP A 76 8.86 -12.86 16.02
CA ASP A 76 9.46 -13.26 17.28
C ASP A 76 8.98 -14.68 17.67
N ARG A 77 9.93 -15.62 17.77
CA ARG A 77 9.65 -17.02 18.15
C ARG A 77 9.31 -17.15 19.64
N ASP A 78 9.84 -16.27 20.47
CA ASP A 78 9.66 -16.31 21.93
C ASP A 78 8.40 -15.55 22.37
N TYR A 79 7.67 -14.95 21.41
CA TYR A 79 6.37 -14.33 21.61
C TYR A 79 5.27 -15.36 21.93
N THR A 80 5.35 -15.97 23.10
CA THR A 80 4.19 -16.60 23.72
C THR A 80 3.41 -15.50 24.41
N SER A 81 2.34 -15.01 23.77
CA SER A 81 1.38 -14.09 24.39
C SER A 81 0.98 -14.64 25.76
N SER A 82 1.45 -13.97 26.81
CA SER A 82 1.25 -14.31 28.22
C SER A 82 -0.22 -14.18 28.69
N GLU A 83 -1.17 -14.12 27.75
CA GLU A 83 -2.60 -13.90 28.00
C GLU A 83 -3.51 -15.03 27.50
N GLU A 84 -2.98 -16.17 27.03
CA GLU A 84 -3.82 -17.30 26.57
C GLU A 84 -4.36 -18.20 27.71
N ASN A 85 -4.39 -17.71 28.97
CA ASN A 85 -4.80 -18.50 30.15
C ASN A 85 -6.10 -18.07 30.87
N ILE A 86 -6.93 -17.14 30.36
CA ILE A 86 -8.14 -16.68 31.09
C ILE A 86 -9.49 -17.09 30.45
N ARG A 87 -9.53 -17.90 29.38
CA ARG A 87 -10.82 -18.34 28.80
C ARG A 87 -11.23 -19.80 29.06
N LYS A 88 -10.52 -20.48 29.97
CA LYS A 88 -11.01 -21.72 30.58
C LYS A 88 -11.53 -21.45 32.00
N ARG A 89 -12.77 -20.95 32.16
CA ARG A 89 -13.72 -21.41 33.21
C ARG A 89 -15.09 -20.72 33.15
N LYS A 90 -16.11 -21.58 33.07
CA LYS A 90 -17.47 -21.52 33.68
C LYS A 90 -18.55 -20.62 33.06
N ARG A 91 -19.42 -21.31 32.31
CA ARG A 91 -20.89 -21.28 32.35
C ARG A 91 -21.51 -20.40 33.46
N ARG A 92 -22.44 -19.53 33.07
CA ARG A 92 -23.75 -19.35 33.73
C ARG A 92 -24.87 -19.22 32.69
N ARG A 93 -25.99 -19.90 32.99
CA ARG A 93 -27.28 -19.97 32.27
C ARG A 93 -28.19 -18.78 32.66
N TYR A 94 -29.30 -18.67 31.91
CA TYR A 94 -30.62 -18.02 32.20
C TYR A 94 -30.76 -16.62 31.58
N SER A 95 -31.81 -16.22 30.85
CA SER A 95 -33.10 -16.83 30.44
C SER A 95 -33.80 -15.98 29.36
N ASP A 96 -34.66 -16.65 28.59
CA ASP A 96 -35.92 -16.24 27.92
C ASP A 96 -36.30 -14.76 27.81
N ILE A 97 -36.57 -14.33 26.56
CA ILE A 97 -37.78 -13.59 26.16
C ILE A 97 -38.21 -14.07 24.75
N GLU A 98 -39.40 -14.70 24.67
CA GLU A 98 -40.23 -15.03 23.48
C GLU A 98 -40.75 -13.73 22.80
N TYR A 99 -40.79 -13.53 21.48
CA TYR A 99 -41.49 -14.12 20.31
C TYR A 99 -42.65 -13.25 19.78
N GLN A 100 -42.65 -13.03 18.45
CA GLN A 100 -43.76 -12.83 17.47
C GLN A 100 -43.26 -11.86 16.38
N ASP A 101 -42.83 -12.30 15.19
CA ASP A 101 -43.51 -12.97 14.05
C ASP A 101 -44.66 -12.16 13.40
N SER A 102 -44.47 -11.86 12.11
CA SER A 102 -45.53 -11.75 11.11
C SER A 102 -44.89 -11.95 9.73
N THR A 103 -45.05 -13.18 9.26
CA THR A 103 -44.79 -13.71 7.93
C THR A 103 -45.78 -13.16 6.88
N SER A 104 -45.31 -12.89 5.67
CA SER A 104 -46.07 -13.19 4.45
C SER A 104 -45.10 -13.54 3.33
N GLY A 105 -45.14 -14.80 2.87
CA GLY A 105 -44.35 -15.29 1.76
C GLY A 105 -45.14 -15.31 0.46
N GLU A 106 -44.42 -15.25 -0.66
CA GLU A 106 -44.85 -15.81 -1.94
C GLU A 106 -43.64 -16.46 -2.62
N GLU A 107 -43.79 -17.74 -2.94
CA GLU A 107 -42.86 -18.52 -3.75
C GLU A 107 -43.19 -18.33 -5.24
N HIS A 108 -42.20 -18.06 -6.08
CA HIS A 108 -42.29 -18.52 -7.47
C HIS A 108 -40.93 -18.89 -8.06
N SER A 109 -40.88 -20.12 -8.55
CA SER A 109 -39.81 -20.70 -9.36
C SER A 109 -39.81 -20.09 -10.77
N THR A 110 -38.62 -19.88 -11.36
CA THR A 110 -38.18 -20.47 -12.66
C THR A 110 -37.19 -19.55 -13.40
N THR A 111 -36.19 -20.21 -14.00
CA THR A 111 -35.27 -19.79 -15.08
C THR A 111 -34.10 -18.85 -14.76
N ARG A 112 -32.92 -19.47 -14.65
CA ARG A 112 -31.62 -18.88 -14.98
C ARG A 112 -31.62 -18.36 -16.43
N SER A 113 -31.51 -17.05 -16.62
CA SER A 113 -31.02 -16.46 -17.86
C SER A 113 -29.55 -16.08 -17.66
N VAL A 114 -28.66 -16.79 -18.34
CA VAL A 114 -27.24 -16.44 -18.47
C VAL A 114 -27.17 -15.19 -19.33
N THR A 115 -26.85 -14.04 -18.74
CA THR A 115 -26.38 -12.89 -19.53
C THR A 115 -24.96 -13.19 -20.01
N PRO A 116 -24.67 -13.05 -21.31
CA PRO A 116 -23.31 -13.22 -21.80
C PRO A 116 -22.36 -12.17 -21.18
N PRO A 117 -21.08 -12.50 -20.99
CA PRO A 117 -20.06 -11.57 -20.51
C PRO A 117 -20.02 -10.32 -21.40
N PRO A 118 -19.80 -9.11 -20.84
CA PRO A 118 -19.56 -7.92 -21.65
C PRO A 118 -18.36 -8.19 -22.57
N GLN A 119 -18.60 -8.12 -23.88
CA GLN A 119 -17.56 -8.22 -24.89
C GLN A 119 -16.61 -7.04 -24.74
N MET A 120 -15.32 -7.36 -24.61
CA MET A 120 -14.24 -6.39 -24.60
C MET A 120 -14.23 -5.67 -25.95
N ILE A 121 -14.45 -4.36 -25.93
CA ILE A 121 -14.14 -3.50 -27.07
C ILE A 121 -12.61 -3.46 -27.15
N GLU A 122 -12.06 -3.98 -28.25
CA GLU A 122 -10.65 -3.81 -28.64
C GLU A 122 -10.37 -2.33 -28.90
N GLY A 123 -10.22 -1.56 -27.82
CA GLY A 123 -9.48 -0.32 -27.84
C GLY A 123 -8.00 -0.67 -27.69
N THR A 124 -7.25 -0.55 -28.78
CA THR A 124 -5.79 -0.69 -28.81
C THR A 124 -5.15 0.28 -27.81
N LEU A 125 -4.92 -0.18 -26.58
CA LEU A 125 -3.91 0.41 -25.71
C LEU A 125 -2.59 -0.13 -26.20
N THR A 126 -1.87 0.69 -26.98
CA THR A 126 -0.51 0.37 -27.40
C THR A 126 0.32 0.14 -26.13
N VAL A 127 0.70 -1.11 -25.93
CA VAL A 127 1.75 -1.51 -24.99
C VAL A 127 3.00 -0.77 -25.43
N THR A 128 3.27 0.38 -24.81
CA THR A 128 4.56 1.05 -24.99
C THR A 128 5.58 0.26 -24.19
N ASP A 129 6.45 -0.39 -24.96
CA ASP A 129 7.64 -1.14 -24.60
C ASP A 129 8.28 -0.73 -23.27
N PHE A 130 8.36 -1.66 -22.31
CA PHE A 130 9.06 -1.47 -21.03
C PHE A 130 10.54 -1.10 -21.19
N ASN A 131 11.11 -1.29 -22.39
CA ASN A 131 12.49 -0.97 -22.71
C ASN A 131 12.74 0.54 -22.99
N ASN A 132 11.69 1.33 -23.24
CA ASN A 132 11.81 2.79 -23.48
C ASN A 132 11.54 3.64 -22.21
N MET A 133 11.14 2.99 -21.11
CA MET A 133 10.82 3.62 -19.83
C MET A 133 11.99 4.34 -19.13
N PRO A 134 13.27 3.95 -19.23
CA PRO A 134 14.35 4.66 -18.53
C PRO A 134 14.65 6.06 -19.11
N PHE A 135 14.44 6.26 -20.41
CA PHE A 135 14.84 7.50 -21.08
C PHE A 135 13.82 8.62 -20.89
N ILE A 136 12.52 8.29 -21.04
CA ILE A 136 11.42 9.24 -20.95
C ILE A 136 11.26 9.79 -19.53
N MET A 137 11.57 8.99 -18.51
CA MET A 137 11.47 9.35 -17.09
C MET A 137 12.55 10.35 -16.63
N ARG A 138 13.68 10.38 -17.34
CA ARG A 138 14.84 11.22 -17.02
C ARG A 138 14.55 12.72 -17.09
N THR A 139 13.48 13.12 -17.79
CA THR A 139 13.06 14.51 -17.87
C THR A 139 12.53 15.02 -16.53
N CYS A 140 11.74 14.22 -15.81
CA CYS A 140 11.24 14.57 -14.49
C CYS A 140 12.38 14.57 -13.45
N GLU A 141 13.28 13.59 -13.50
CA GLU A 141 14.43 13.49 -12.58
C GLU A 141 15.34 14.72 -12.60
N LYS A 142 15.45 15.42 -13.74
CA LYS A 142 16.27 16.63 -13.85
C LYS A 142 15.62 17.88 -13.23
N LYS A 143 14.28 17.89 -13.09
CA LYS A 143 13.52 19.02 -12.53
C LYS A 143 13.12 18.81 -11.07
N LEU A 144 13.18 17.58 -10.58
CA LEU A 144 12.84 17.20 -9.21
C LEU A 144 14.10 16.91 -8.38
N PRO A 145 14.09 17.13 -7.05
CA PRO A 145 13.00 17.71 -6.26
C PRO A 145 12.95 19.25 -6.38
N LEU A 146 11.74 19.79 -6.24
CA LEU A 146 11.44 21.22 -6.25
C LEU A 146 11.93 21.85 -4.94
N CYS A 147 12.74 22.91 -5.03
CA CYS A 147 13.44 23.48 -3.86
C CYS A 147 12.97 24.89 -3.45
N ASN A 148 12.14 25.55 -4.26
CA ASN A 148 11.52 26.84 -3.94
C ASN A 148 10.19 27.00 -4.71
N ILE A 149 9.43 28.06 -4.39
CA ILE A 149 8.12 28.32 -4.99
C ILE A 149 8.21 28.57 -6.51
N THR A 150 9.27 29.24 -6.97
CA THR A 150 9.48 29.47 -8.41
C THR A 150 9.61 28.15 -9.16
N ASN A 151 10.41 27.21 -8.66
CA ASN A 151 10.55 25.89 -9.29
C ASN A 151 9.25 25.09 -9.24
N ILE A 152 8.42 25.26 -8.19
CA ILE A 152 7.07 24.68 -8.19
C ILE A 152 6.27 25.21 -9.38
N ASN A 153 6.16 26.53 -9.52
CA ASN A 153 5.38 27.14 -10.61
C ASN A 153 5.91 26.74 -12.00
N GLU A 154 7.23 26.75 -12.20
CA GLU A 154 7.86 26.30 -13.45
C GLU A 154 7.59 24.83 -13.76
N PHE A 155 7.49 23.99 -12.72
CA PHE A 155 7.18 22.57 -12.89
C PHE A 155 5.71 22.36 -13.21
N GLU A 156 4.80 23.09 -12.56
CA GLU A 156 3.37 23.07 -12.86
C GLU A 156 3.09 23.52 -14.30
N GLU A 157 3.76 24.57 -14.76
CA GLU A 157 3.71 25.01 -16.16
C GLU A 157 4.27 23.92 -17.10
N PHE A 158 5.37 23.29 -16.73
CA PHE A 158 5.97 22.20 -17.52
C PHE A 158 5.04 20.99 -17.68
N ILE A 159 4.32 20.59 -16.62
CA ILE A 159 3.36 19.46 -16.68
C ILE A 159 1.96 19.86 -17.14
N SER A 160 1.75 21.12 -17.53
CA SER A 160 0.50 21.56 -18.16
C SER A 160 0.34 21.01 -19.58
N ASP A 161 1.47 20.65 -20.22
CA ASP A 161 1.48 19.92 -21.48
C ASP A 161 1.10 18.44 -21.26
N ASN A 162 0.19 17.92 -22.10
CA ASN A 162 -0.34 16.57 -21.96
C ASN A 162 0.73 15.47 -22.06
N GLU A 163 1.74 15.63 -22.93
CA GLU A 163 2.81 14.65 -23.04
C GLU A 163 3.65 14.67 -21.77
N LYS A 164 4.03 15.85 -21.28
CA LYS A 164 4.80 16.00 -20.04
C LYS A 164 4.04 15.50 -18.82
N HIS A 165 2.72 15.75 -18.78
CA HIS A 165 1.84 15.22 -17.75
C HIS A 165 1.85 13.69 -17.73
N ASN A 166 1.70 13.03 -18.88
CA ASN A 166 1.74 11.58 -18.98
C ASN A 166 3.11 10.99 -18.59
N ILE A 167 4.20 11.68 -18.93
CA ILE A 167 5.54 11.31 -18.46
C ILE A 167 5.59 11.37 -16.93
N PHE A 168 5.02 12.41 -16.33
CA PHE A 168 4.98 12.55 -14.88
C PHE A 168 4.08 11.50 -14.21
N VAL A 169 2.91 11.16 -14.78
CA VAL A 169 2.05 10.06 -14.32
C VAL A 169 2.82 8.74 -14.28
N ASN A 170 3.55 8.43 -15.35
CA ASN A 170 4.39 7.23 -15.43
C ASN A 170 5.51 7.29 -14.37
N PHE A 171 6.14 8.45 -14.19
CA PHE A 171 7.14 8.70 -13.15
C PHE A 171 6.63 8.41 -11.75
N ILE A 172 5.46 8.93 -11.38
CA ILE A 172 4.87 8.69 -10.07
C ILE A 172 4.50 7.22 -9.88
N SER A 173 4.02 6.56 -10.95
CA SER A 173 3.62 5.15 -10.92
C SER A 173 4.77 4.18 -10.63
N THR A 174 6.03 4.55 -10.91
CA THR A 174 7.19 3.67 -10.65
C THR A 174 7.74 3.73 -9.23
N ILE A 175 7.44 4.79 -8.45
CA ILE A 175 8.00 4.99 -7.11
C ILE A 175 7.58 3.85 -6.17
N GLY A 176 6.28 3.54 -6.18
CA GLY A 176 5.68 2.46 -5.42
C GLY A 176 5.84 2.56 -3.89
N GLY A 177 5.26 1.59 -3.20
CA GLY A 177 5.38 1.47 -1.75
C GLY A 177 4.61 0.26 -1.24
N ARG A 178 5.06 -0.27 -0.09
CA ARG A 178 4.36 -1.40 0.57
C ARG A 178 2.95 -1.01 1.02
N GLU A 179 2.78 0.25 1.41
CA GLU A 179 1.53 0.81 1.91
C GLU A 179 1.27 2.15 1.24
N VAL A 180 -0.01 2.54 1.15
CA VAL A 180 -0.44 3.79 0.52
C VAL A 180 0.20 5.02 1.18
N LYS A 181 0.26 5.07 2.52
CA LYS A 181 0.92 6.17 3.26
C LYS A 181 2.40 6.28 2.89
N ASN A 182 3.09 5.15 2.84
CA ASN A 182 4.52 5.10 2.49
C ASN A 182 4.76 5.49 1.03
N ASN A 183 3.88 5.08 0.11
CA ASN A 183 3.98 5.47 -1.29
C ASN A 183 3.78 6.99 -1.45
N ILE A 184 2.71 7.54 -0.85
CA ILE A 184 2.46 8.99 -0.83
C ILE A 184 3.67 9.75 -0.27
N HIS A 185 4.20 9.33 0.88
CA HIS A 185 5.38 9.97 1.47
C HIS A 185 6.61 9.92 0.56
N ARG A 186 6.81 8.81 -0.17
CA ARG A 186 7.90 8.68 -1.16
C ARG A 186 7.68 9.62 -2.33
N CYS A 187 6.48 9.67 -2.91
CA CYS A 187 6.13 10.61 -3.97
C CYS A 187 6.36 12.07 -3.54
N LEU A 188 5.87 12.46 -2.37
CA LEU A 188 6.06 13.82 -1.86
C LEU A 188 7.53 14.15 -1.63
N LYS A 189 8.32 13.20 -1.12
CA LYS A 189 9.77 13.38 -0.93
C LYS A 189 10.53 13.45 -2.25
N THR A 190 10.05 12.79 -3.31
CA THR A 190 10.65 12.92 -4.65
C THR A 190 10.28 14.24 -5.32
N ILE A 191 9.08 14.77 -5.04
CA ILE A 191 8.61 16.01 -5.67
C ILE A 191 9.13 17.25 -4.93
N PHE A 192 9.08 17.27 -3.60
CA PHE A 192 9.36 18.47 -2.80
C PHE A 192 10.56 18.25 -1.86
N THR A 193 11.46 19.23 -1.80
CA THR A 193 12.44 19.26 -0.71
C THR A 193 11.77 19.59 0.63
N ASN A 194 12.42 19.21 1.74
CA ASN A 194 11.92 19.61 3.07
C ASN A 194 11.88 21.13 3.21
N ASP A 195 12.86 21.84 2.66
CA ASP A 195 12.95 23.30 2.75
C ASP A 195 11.75 23.99 2.09
N VAL A 196 11.38 23.60 0.86
CA VAL A 196 10.19 24.18 0.22
C VAL A 196 8.91 23.73 0.92
N ALA A 197 8.86 22.47 1.40
CA ALA A 197 7.70 21.94 2.10
C ALA A 197 7.38 22.74 3.38
N THR A 198 8.37 23.36 4.04
CA THR A 198 8.12 24.25 5.19
C THR A 198 7.41 25.56 4.85
N LYS A 199 7.46 25.97 3.58
CA LYS A 199 6.80 27.17 3.04
C LYS A 199 5.45 26.85 2.42
N CYS A 200 5.09 25.57 2.35
CA CYS A 200 3.86 25.07 1.78
C CYS A 200 2.87 24.64 2.88
N SER A 201 1.59 24.64 2.54
CA SER A 201 0.54 24.00 3.33
C SER A 201 -0.58 23.53 2.42
N TRP A 202 -1.36 22.56 2.89
CA TRP A 202 -2.41 21.95 2.06
C TRP A 202 -3.34 22.99 1.42
N LEU A 203 -3.95 23.87 2.24
CA LEU A 203 -4.92 24.89 1.81
C LEU A 203 -4.36 26.33 1.83
N GLY A 204 -3.03 26.51 1.79
CA GLY A 204 -2.42 27.85 1.81
C GLY A 204 -2.65 28.65 3.11
N GLN A 205 -2.91 27.97 4.22
CA GLN A 205 -3.22 28.64 5.49
C GLN A 205 -2.01 29.44 6.01
N ARG A 206 -2.30 30.56 6.68
CA ARG A 206 -1.30 31.47 7.29
C ARG A 206 -0.28 32.04 6.28
N GLY A 207 -0.70 32.25 5.04
CA GLY A 207 0.14 32.82 3.99
C GLY A 207 1.17 31.85 3.40
N ASN A 208 1.08 30.55 3.74
CA ASN A 208 1.90 29.52 3.09
C ASN A 208 1.41 29.25 1.67
N PHE A 209 2.29 28.74 0.82
CA PHE A 209 1.94 28.34 -0.53
C PHE A 209 0.96 27.16 -0.53
N CYS A 210 -0.11 27.24 -1.32
CA CYS A 210 -1.11 26.17 -1.44
C CYS A 210 -0.59 25.03 -2.30
N VAL A 211 -0.80 23.78 -1.87
CA VAL A 211 -0.38 22.58 -2.64
C VAL A 211 -1.53 21.67 -3.04
N TYR A 212 -2.75 21.93 -2.54
CA TYR A 212 -3.93 21.10 -2.79
C TYR A 212 -4.32 21.04 -4.28
N ASP A 213 -4.21 22.16 -4.97
CA ASP A 213 -4.68 22.40 -6.34
C ASP A 213 -3.58 22.31 -7.40
N LEU A 214 -2.35 21.97 -7.01
CA LEU A 214 -1.27 21.71 -7.95
C LEU A 214 -1.60 20.49 -8.81
N ALA A 215 -1.31 20.57 -10.10
CA ALA A 215 -1.40 19.44 -11.02
C ALA A 215 -0.45 18.32 -10.59
N SER A 216 0.73 18.64 -10.05
CA SER A 216 1.63 17.61 -9.53
C SER A 216 1.03 16.83 -8.35
N THR A 217 0.42 17.52 -7.38
CA THR A 217 -0.27 16.90 -6.24
C THR A 217 -1.50 16.11 -6.67
N THR A 218 -2.28 16.65 -7.60
CA THR A 218 -3.46 15.98 -8.16
C THR A 218 -3.07 14.71 -8.92
N THR A 219 -1.98 14.75 -9.68
CA THR A 219 -1.44 13.56 -10.35
C THR A 219 -1.09 12.46 -9.35
N VAL A 220 -0.44 12.81 -8.23
CA VAL A 220 -0.14 11.84 -7.17
C VAL A 220 -1.43 11.26 -6.61
N LYS A 221 -2.45 12.08 -6.34
CA LYS A 221 -3.77 11.62 -5.87
C LYS A 221 -4.38 10.60 -6.83
N ASP A 222 -4.40 10.91 -8.11
CA ASP A 222 -5.05 10.08 -9.13
C ASP A 222 -4.31 8.75 -9.31
N VAL A 223 -2.96 8.76 -9.28
CA VAL A 223 -2.16 7.53 -9.27
C VAL A 223 -2.39 6.71 -8.00
N MET A 224 -2.52 7.34 -6.83
CA MET A 224 -2.79 6.61 -5.58
C MET A 224 -4.19 6.00 -5.58
N GLN A 225 -5.20 6.70 -6.11
CA GLN A 225 -6.58 6.20 -6.19
C GLN A 225 -6.76 5.13 -7.25
N SER A 226 -5.95 5.13 -8.32
CA SER A 226 -5.93 4.04 -9.30
C SER A 226 -5.19 2.81 -8.80
N THR A 227 -4.19 3.00 -7.92
CA THR A 227 -3.37 1.89 -7.38
C THR A 227 -3.95 1.27 -6.12
N TYR A 228 -4.59 2.07 -5.26
CA TYR A 228 -5.09 1.67 -3.94
C TYR A 228 -6.55 2.10 -3.75
N THR A 229 -7.28 1.35 -2.93
CA THR A 229 -8.62 1.75 -2.47
C THR A 229 -8.50 2.78 -1.35
N ILE A 230 -8.14 4.02 -1.69
CA ILE A 230 -8.02 5.14 -0.76
C ILE A 230 -9.04 6.23 -1.11
N THR A 231 -9.74 6.74 -0.10
CA THR A 231 -10.65 7.88 -0.29
C THR A 231 -9.87 9.18 -0.47
N GLN A 232 -10.48 10.17 -1.12
CA GLN A 232 -9.91 11.51 -1.21
C GLN A 232 -9.55 12.06 0.17
N LYS A 233 -10.42 11.88 1.17
CA LYS A 233 -10.19 12.39 2.52
C LYS A 233 -8.95 11.78 3.18
N GLN A 234 -8.74 10.47 3.02
CA GLN A 234 -7.56 9.79 3.55
C GLN A 234 -6.27 10.30 2.89
N PHE A 235 -6.30 10.51 1.57
CA PHE A 235 -5.16 11.09 0.85
C PHE A 235 -4.82 12.50 1.36
N GLU A 236 -5.83 13.38 1.47
CA GLU A 236 -5.67 14.75 1.98
C GLU A 236 -5.05 14.77 3.38
N VAL A 237 -5.51 13.89 4.28
CA VAL A 237 -4.98 13.81 5.65
C VAL A 237 -3.50 13.43 5.63
N ILE A 238 -3.11 12.42 4.86
CA ILE A 238 -1.72 11.96 4.78
C ILE A 238 -0.82 13.06 4.19
N CYS A 239 -1.23 13.69 3.10
CA CYS A 239 -0.45 14.76 2.48
C CYS A 239 -0.34 16.00 3.37
N SER A 240 -1.46 16.42 3.99
CA SER A 240 -1.49 17.55 4.93
C SER A 240 -0.54 17.32 6.10
N GLU A 241 -0.60 16.14 6.73
CA GLU A 241 0.30 15.74 7.81
C GLU A 241 1.76 15.80 7.35
N TRP A 242 2.06 15.31 6.15
CA TRP A 242 3.41 15.37 5.60
C TRP A 242 3.91 16.81 5.47
N PHE A 243 3.16 17.75 4.89
CA PHE A 243 3.61 19.16 4.81
C PHE A 243 3.70 19.83 6.18
N GLN A 244 2.75 19.57 7.09
CA GLN A 244 2.76 20.14 8.44
C GLN A 244 4.01 19.73 9.23
N LEU A 245 4.46 18.49 9.08
CA LEU A 245 5.65 17.96 9.75
C LEU A 245 6.97 18.32 9.03
N ALA A 246 6.95 19.12 7.96
CA ALA A 246 8.15 19.46 7.20
C ALA A 246 9.25 20.11 8.05
N LYS A 247 8.88 21.01 8.97
CA LYS A 247 9.82 21.69 9.86
C LYS A 247 10.57 20.71 10.77
N LEU A 248 9.91 19.65 11.21
CA LEU A 248 10.52 18.60 12.05
C LEU A 248 11.50 17.73 11.27
N ARG A 249 11.37 17.68 9.93
CA ARG A 249 12.29 16.93 9.06
C ARG A 249 13.57 17.69 8.72
N ILE A 250 13.63 18.99 9.02
CA ILE A 250 14.87 19.77 8.96
C ILE A 250 15.63 19.51 10.25
N THR A 251 16.45 18.47 10.27
CA THR A 251 17.39 18.28 11.37
C THR A 251 18.31 19.50 11.42
N PRO A 252 18.49 20.17 12.57
CA PRO A 252 19.58 21.13 12.71
C PRO A 252 20.87 20.37 12.41
N LYS A 253 21.65 20.81 11.41
CA LYS A 253 23.04 20.38 11.31
C LYS A 253 23.68 20.72 12.66
N GLN A 254 23.97 19.71 13.47
CA GLN A 254 24.75 19.93 14.67
C GLN A 254 26.10 20.48 14.23
N SER A 255 26.31 21.73 14.62
CA SER A 255 27.53 22.36 15.06
C SER A 255 28.48 21.38 15.79
N GLN A 256 29.02 20.38 15.10
CA GLN A 256 30.21 19.63 15.51
C GLN A 256 31.33 20.04 14.55
N ASN A 257 31.88 21.26 14.74
CA ASN A 257 33.18 21.68 14.20
C ASN A 257 33.66 23.07 14.71
N GLN A 258 33.19 23.53 15.88
CA GLN A 258 33.73 24.77 16.51
C GLN A 258 33.91 24.68 18.03
N ALA A 259 34.03 23.47 18.60
CA ALA A 259 34.35 23.29 20.01
C ALA A 259 35.58 22.38 20.22
N ILE A 260 36.64 22.60 19.44
CA ILE A 260 38.01 22.17 19.76
C ILE A 260 38.97 23.26 19.26
N GLN A 261 38.85 24.47 19.79
CA GLN A 261 39.93 25.46 19.85
C GLN A 261 39.57 26.45 20.97
N LEU A 262 39.77 26.05 22.22
CA LEU A 262 40.16 26.90 23.35
C LEU A 262 40.76 25.99 24.43
#